data_AF-A0A957BWE8-F1
#
_entry.id   AF-A0A957BWE8-F1
#
_cell.length_a   1.000
_cell.length_b   1.000
_cell.length_c   1.000
_cell.angle_alpha   90.00
_cell.angle_beta   90.00
_cell.angle_gamma   90.00
#
_symmetry.space_group_name_H-M   'P 1'
#
loop_
_entity.id
_entity.type
_entity.pdbx_description
1 polymer ?
#
loop_
_entity_poly.entity_id
_entity_poly.type
_entity_poly.pdbx_seq_one_letter_code
_entity_poly.pdbx_strand_id
1 'polypeptide(L)' 'MIQVGIIGAGSYGEAHAQAMRDLVDVKLVAAARTNAAALSSFVATYGGAAYTDYRDLLADARVEAVVI' A
#
# COMPACT_ATOMS: atom_id res chain seq x y z
N MET A 1 11.80 -9.85 5.78
CA MET A 1 10.99 -9.09 4.80
C MET A 1 9.88 -8.40 5.57
N ILE A 2 9.88 -7.08 5.63
CA ILE A 2 8.87 -6.26 6.31
C ILE A 2 7.68 -6.06 5.38
N GLN A 3 6.48 -6.37 5.87
CA GLN A 3 5.23 -6.19 5.15
C GLN A 3 4.67 -4.79 5.40
N VAL A 4 4.66 -3.97 4.34
CA VAL A 4 4.33 -2.55 4.43
C VAL A 4 2.95 -2.27 3.84
N GLY A 5 2.18 -1.42 4.53
CA GLY A 5 0.99 -0.78 4.00
C GLY A 5 1.24 0.68 3.60
N ILE A 6 0.59 1.17 2.55
CA ILE A 6 0.60 2.59 2.19
C ILE A 6 -0.75 3.22 2.51
N ILE A 7 -0.76 4.27 3.33
CA ILE A 7 -1.95 5.08 3.63
C ILE A 7 -1.84 6.37 2.82
N GLY A 8 -2.62 6.49 1.75
CA GLY A 8 -2.49 7.61 0.80
C GLY A 8 -1.84 7.18 -0.51
N ALA A 9 -2.48 6.25 -1.22
CA ALA A 9 -2.03 5.74 -2.53
C ALA A 9 -2.23 6.73 -3.70
N GLY A 10 -1.75 7.97 -3.54
CA GLY A 10 -1.63 9.00 -4.59
C GLY A 10 -0.22 9.09 -5.17
N SER A 11 0.17 10.22 -5.77
CA SER A 11 1.46 10.35 -6.47
C SER A 11 2.69 10.04 -5.60
N TYR A 12 2.70 10.47 -4.33
CA TYR A 12 3.80 10.12 -3.42
C TYR A 12 3.73 8.66 -2.95
N GLY A 13 2.52 8.12 -2.76
CA GLY A 13 2.33 6.69 -2.52
C GLY A 13 2.87 5.82 -3.66
N GLU A 14 2.67 6.24 -4.91
CA GLU A 14 3.24 5.58 -6.10
C GLU A 14 4.77 5.64 -6.10
N ALA A 15 5.36 6.79 -5.75
CA ALA A 15 6.81 6.92 -5.62
C ALA A 15 7.39 5.96 -4.55
N HIS A 16 6.72 5.84 -3.40
CA HIS A 16 7.11 4.89 -2.37
C HIS A 16 6.97 3.44 -2.82
N ALA A 17 5.83 3.08 -3.44
CA ALA A 17 5.61 1.73 -3.96
C ALA A 17 6.62 1.36 -5.05
N GLN A 18 6.97 2.30 -5.91
CA GLN A 18 7.98 2.09 -6.94
C GLN A 18 9.37 1.84 -6.32
N ALA A 19 9.78 2.65 -5.34
CA ALA A 19 11.07 2.47 -4.66
C ALA A 19 11.14 1.13 -3.90
N MET A 20 10.01 0.67 -3.32
CA MET A 20 9.94 -0.61 -2.61
C MET A 20 10.22 -1.82 -3.52
N ARG A 21 9.98 -1.73 -4.83
CA ARG A 21 10.25 -2.85 -5.77
C ARG A 21 11.72 -3.21 -5.88
N ASP A 22 12.60 -2.26 -5.61
CA ASP A 22 14.05 -2.45 -5.67
C ASP A 22 14.63 -2.96 -4.33
N LEU A 23 13.79 -3.10 -3.30
CA LEU A 23 14.19 -3.58 -1.98
C LEU A 23 13.85 -5.06 -1.81
N VAL A 24 14.85 -5.87 -1.47
CA VAL A 24 14.67 -7.32 -1.26
C VAL A 24 13.98 -7.65 0.08
N ASP A 25 14.06 -6.73 1.04
CA ASP A 25 13.60 -6.94 2.41
C ASP A 25 12.27 -6.25 2.72
N VAL A 26 11.58 -5.70 1.72
CA VAL A 26 10.29 -5.02 1.88
C VAL A 26 9.28 -5.56 0.88
N LYS A 27 8.02 -5.69 1.32
CA LYS A 27 6.92 -6.05 0.44
C LYS A 27 5.72 -5.18 0.71
N LEU A 28 5.19 -4.55 -0.33
CA LEU A 28 3.90 -3.87 -0.26
C LEU A 28 2.78 -4.93 -0.16
N VAL A 29 2.03 -4.90 0.94
CA VAL A 29 0.94 -5.86 1.20
C VAL A 29 -0.44 -5.21 1.27
N ALA A 30 -0.52 -3.89 1.43
CA ALA A 30 -1.77 -3.16 1.52
C ALA A 30 -1.64 -1.72 1.02
N ALA A 31 -2.74 -1.16 0.52
CA ALA A 31 -2.85 0.24 0.12
C ALA A 31 -4.21 0.79 0.51
N ALA A 32 -4.23 2.04 0.99
CA ALA A 32 -5.45 2.76 1.32
C ALA A 32 -5.58 4.06 0.54
N ARG A 33 -6.76 4.28 -0.02
CA ARG A 33 -7.15 5.53 -0.72
C ARG A 33 -8.68 5.62 -0.78
N THR A 34 -9.22 6.82 -0.60
CA THR A 34 -10.67 7.06 -0.61
C THR A 34 -11.32 6.87 -1.98
N ASN A 35 -10.58 7.09 -3.07
CA ASN A 35 -11.04 6.84 -4.44
C ASN A 35 -10.78 5.37 -4.83
N ALA A 36 -11.84 4.57 -4.86
CA ALA A 36 -11.80 3.14 -5.17
C ALA A 36 -11.25 2.82 -6.57
N ALA A 37 -11.58 3.63 -7.58
CA ALA A 37 -11.10 3.39 -8.95
C ALA A 37 -9.58 3.57 -9.03
N ALA A 38 -9.07 4.66 -8.46
CA ALA A 38 -7.65 4.94 -8.46
C ALA A 38 -6.86 4.00 -7.53
N LEU A 39 -7.48 3.57 -6.42
CA LEU A 39 -6.95 2.51 -5.56
C LEU A 39 -6.81 1.18 -6.31
N SER A 40 -7.84 0.79 -7.08
CA SER A 40 -7.82 -0.42 -7.91
C SER A 40 -6.67 -0.39 -8.91
N SER A 41 -6.47 0.75 -9.60
CA SER A 41 -5.32 0.93 -10.49
C SER A 41 -3.98 0.80 -9.76
N PHE A 42 -3.85 1.40 -8.58
CA PHE A 42 -2.64 1.32 -7.78
C PHE A 42 -2.29 -0.12 -7.39
N VAL A 43 -3.23 -0.88 -6.84
CA VAL A 43 -2.98 -2.28 -6.43
C VAL A 43 -2.79 -3.21 -7.63
N ALA A 44 -3.37 -2.90 -8.80
CA ALA A 44 -3.08 -3.63 -10.02
C ALA A 44 -1.63 -3.44 -10.48
N THR A 45 -1.03 -2.28 -10.25
CA THR A 45 0.36 -1.98 -10.61
C THR A 45 1.37 -2.49 -9.58
N TYR A 46 1.11 -2.26 -8.29
CA TYR A 46 2.09 -2.50 -7.22
C TYR A 46 1.76 -3.69 -6.31
N GLY A 47 0.55 -4.24 -6.39
CA GLY A 47 0.06 -5.31 -5.54
C GLY A 47 -0.51 -4.83 -4.21
N GLY A 48 -0.81 -5.79 -3.34
CA GLY A 48 -1.40 -5.56 -2.02
C GLY A 48 -2.93 -5.56 -2.00
N ALA A 49 -3.49 -5.62 -0.80
CA ALA A 49 -4.92 -5.50 -0.57
C ALA A 49 -5.37 -4.02 -0.64
N ALA A 50 -6.53 -3.79 -1.25
CA ALA A 50 -7.12 -2.47 -1.40
C ALA A 50 -8.09 -2.18 -0.26
N TYR A 51 -7.89 -1.06 0.44
CA TYR A 51 -8.78 -0.56 1.48
C TYR A 51 -9.24 0.87 1.19
N THR A 52 -10.54 1.15 1.27
CA THR A 52 -11.06 2.52 1.12
C THR A 52 -11.05 3.31 2.43
N ASP A 53 -10.97 2.63 3.58
CA ASP A 53 -10.66 3.22 4.89
C ASP A 53 -9.30 2.71 5.37
N TYR A 54 -8.43 3.61 5.81
CA TYR A 54 -7.10 3.25 6.33
C TYR A 54 -7.18 2.48 7.65
N ARG A 55 -8.29 2.57 8.39
CA ARG A 55 -8.51 1.80 9.62
C ARG A 55 -8.61 0.31 9.33
N ASP A 56 -9.21 -0.05 8.19
CA ASP A 56 -9.28 -1.44 7.75
C ASP A 56 -7.89 -1.97 7.36
N LEU A 57 -7.06 -1.11 6.73
CA LEU A 57 -5.65 -1.43 6.48
C LEU A 57 -4.88 -1.64 7.79
N LEU A 58 -5.08 -0.79 8.81
CA LEU A 58 -4.42 -0.93 10.11
C LEU A 58 -4.89 -2.15 10.90
N ALA A 59 -6.09 -2.67 10.61
CA ALA A 59 -6.61 -3.90 11.21
C ALA A 59 -6.08 -5.17 10.51
N ASP A 60 -5.43 -5.06 9.36
CA ASP A 60 -4.85 -6.18 8.63
C ASP A 60 -3.59 -6.70 9.34
N ALA A 61 -3.69 -7.88 9.95
CA ALA A 61 -2.60 -8.51 10.69
C ALA A 61 -1.34 -8.81 9.83
N ARG A 62 -1.43 -8.69 8.50
CA ARG A 62 -0.27 -8.80 7.60
C ARG A 62 0.55 -7.52 7.54
N VAL A 63 0.00 -6.36 7.94
CA VAL A 63 0.69 -5.08 7.88
C VAL A 63 1.55 -4.92 9.13
N GLU A 64 2.87 -4.87 8.95
CA GLU A 64 3.86 -4.73 10.03
C GLU A 64 4.34 -3.27 10.19
N ALA A 65 4.29 -2.48 9.12
CA ALA A 65 4.64 -1.06 9.10
C ALA A 65 3.79 -0.30 8.09
N VAL A 66 3.66 1.02 8.28
CA VAL A 66 2.93 1.90 7.35
C VAL A 66 3.76 3.09 6.89
N VAL A 67 3.55 3.50 5.64
CA VAL A 67 4.02 4.76 5.06
C VAL A 67 2.80 5.63 4.78
N ILE A 68 2.88 6.92 5.13
CA ILE A 68 1.79 7.91 5.06
C ILE A 68 2.20 9.03 4.11
#